data_AF-A0A352LNL5-F1
#
_entry.id   AF-A0A352LNL5-F1
#
_cell.length_a   1.000
_cell.length_b   1.000
_cell.length_c   1.000
_cell.angle_alpha   90.00
_cell.angle_beta   90.00
_cell.angle_gamma   90.00
#
_symmetry.space_group_name_H-M   'P 1'
#
loop_
_entity.id
_entity.type
_entity.pdbx_description
1 polymer ?
#
loop_
_entity_poly.entity_id
_entity_poly.type
_entity_poly.pdbx_seq_one_letter_code
_entity_poly.pdbx_strand_id
1 'polypeptide(L)' 'MQFSRRTLLGAAVAAGISGPALAFFNYRFRWAEFCEANLDASGRVIDASDKRMITTSEGQSYAL' A
#
# COMPACT_ATOMS: atom_id res chain seq x y z
N MET A 1 9.33 39.90 -1.70
CA MET A 1 9.71 38.87 -0.71
C MET A 1 11.01 38.21 -1.18
N GLN A 2 12.10 38.30 -0.42
CA GLN A 2 13.32 37.51 -0.70
C GLN A 2 13.26 36.23 0.15
N PHE A 3 13.12 35.07 -0.50
CA PHE A 3 13.18 33.79 0.19
C PHE A 3 14.64 33.42 0.48
N SER A 4 14.95 33.14 1.75
CA SER A 4 16.27 32.69 2.15
C SER A 4 16.59 31.33 1.53
N ARG A 5 17.87 31.11 1.15
CA ARG A 5 18.37 29.80 0.70
C ARG A 5 18.02 28.67 1.69
N ARG A 6 17.96 28.97 2.99
CA ARG A 6 17.54 28.02 4.04
C ARG A 6 16.07 27.63 3.90
N THR A 7 15.22 28.58 3.54
CA THR A 7 13.78 28.34 3.29
C THR A 7 13.57 27.49 2.03
N LEU A 8 14.35 27.74 0.98
CA LEU A 8 14.31 26.93 -0.25
C LEU A 8 14.81 25.50 -0.03
N LEU A 9 15.90 25.32 0.72
CA LEU A 9 16.42 23.99 1.08
C LEU A 9 15.45 23.21 1.98
N GLY A 10 14.83 23.87 2.96
CA GLY A 10 13.81 23.23 3.81
C GLY A 10 12.59 22.76 3.03
N ALA A 11 12.11 23.56 2.07
CA ALA A 11 10.99 23.18 1.20
C ALA A 11 11.33 21.97 0.30
N ALA A 12 12.56 21.91 -0.24
CA ALA A 12 13.01 20.79 -1.06
C ALA A 12 13.06 19.47 -0.26
N VAL A 13 13.53 19.51 0.99
CA VAL A 13 13.56 18.33 1.88
C VAL A 13 12.14 17.88 2.23
N ALA A 14 11.24 18.80 2.55
CA ALA A 14 9.84 18.47 2.85
C ALA A 14 9.11 17.86 1.65
N ALA A 15 9.37 18.35 0.43
CA ALA A 15 8.81 17.79 -0.80
C ALA A 15 9.42 16.42 -1.17
N GLY A 16 10.68 16.18 -0.83
CA GLY A 16 11.33 14.88 -1.08
C GLY A 16 10.81 13.76 -0.20
N ILE A 17 10.38 14.07 1.04
CA ILE A 17 9.89 13.07 2.00
C ILE A 17 8.40 12.74 1.77
N SER A 18 7.61 13.67 1.23
CA SER A 18 6.17 13.49 1.07
C SER A 18 5.80 12.44 0.00
N GLY A 19 6.57 12.32 -1.08
CA GLY A 19 6.33 11.32 -2.13
C GLY A 19 6.43 9.86 -1.64
N PRO A 20 7.57 9.45 -1.06
CA PRO A 20 7.74 8.12 -0.49
C PRO A 20 6.78 7.82 0.66
N ALA A 21 6.51 8.79 1.53
CA ALA A 21 5.55 8.62 2.63
C ALA A 21 4.14 8.37 2.10
N LEU A 22 3.68 9.15 1.12
CA LEU A 22 2.37 8.97 0.49
C LEU A 22 2.26 7.61 -0.22
N ALA A 23 3.32 7.19 -0.93
CA ALA A 23 3.37 5.89 -1.58
C ALA A 23 3.28 4.73 -0.56
N PHE A 24 4.00 4.84 0.56
CA PHE A 24 3.95 3.86 1.64
C PHE A 24 2.56 3.76 2.27
N PHE A 25 1.94 4.90 2.59
CA PHE A 25 0.59 4.90 3.16
C PHE A 25 -0.43 4.33 2.16
N ASN A 26 -0.39 4.74 0.90
CA ASN A 26 -1.27 4.18 -0.14
C ASN A 26 -1.10 2.66 -0.28
N TYR A 27 0.13 2.16 -0.32
CA TYR A 27 0.38 0.72 -0.36
C TYR A 27 -0.20 0.03 0.87
N ARG A 28 0.02 0.57 2.07
CA ARG A 28 -0.43 -0.04 3.31
C ARG A 28 -1.96 -0.09 3.45
N PHE A 29 -2.65 0.95 2.98
CA PHE A 29 -4.11 0.99 2.96
C PHE A 29 -4.68 0.01 1.95
N ARG A 30 -4.14 -0.02 0.72
CA ARG A 30 -4.59 -0.99 -0.30
C ARG A 30 -4.33 -2.43 0.10
N TRP A 31 -3.23 -2.69 0.80
CA TRP A 31 -2.97 -4.00 1.39
C TRP A 31 -4.01 -4.36 2.46
N ALA A 32 -4.36 -3.42 3.34
CA ALA A 32 -5.38 -3.65 4.36
C ALA A 32 -6.76 -3.96 3.73
N GLU A 33 -7.17 -3.19 2.71
CA GLU A 33 -8.40 -3.43 1.94
C GLU A 33 -8.38 -4.80 1.26
N PHE A 34 -7.25 -5.20 0.68
CA PHE A 34 -7.08 -6.53 0.11
C PHE A 34 -7.26 -7.62 1.16
N CYS A 35 -6.65 -7.48 2.34
CA CYS A 35 -6.80 -8.43 3.43
C CYS A 35 -8.25 -8.55 3.90
N GLU A 36 -8.91 -7.43 4.14
CA GLU A 36 -10.30 -7.42 4.60
C GLU A 36 -11.24 -8.09 3.59
N ALA A 37 -11.01 -7.87 2.30
CA ALA A 37 -11.88 -8.40 1.25
C ALA A 37 -11.57 -9.85 0.84
N ASN A 38 -10.31 -10.30 0.93
CA ASN A 38 -9.87 -11.54 0.27
C ASN A 38 -9.15 -12.54 1.19
N LEU A 39 -8.80 -12.17 2.43
CA LEU A 39 -8.17 -13.09 3.38
C LEU A 39 -9.18 -13.56 4.43
N ASP A 40 -9.25 -14.87 4.66
CA ASP A 40 -9.98 -15.40 5.81
C ASP A 40 -9.13 -15.38 7.09
N ALA A 41 -9.74 -15.77 8.22
CA ALA A 41 -9.08 -15.80 9.53
C ALA A 41 -7.86 -16.75 9.61
N SER A 42 -7.69 -17.67 8.66
CA SER A 42 -6.54 -18.57 8.59
C SER A 42 -5.37 -18.00 7.78
N GLY A 43 -5.55 -16.83 7.15
CA GLY A 43 -4.58 -16.26 6.23
C GLY A 43 -4.68 -16.84 4.81
N ARG A 44 -5.82 -17.46 4.48
CA ARG A 44 -6.07 -18.02 3.15
C ARG A 44 -6.60 -16.93 2.22
N VAL A 45 -5.97 -16.72 1.05
CA VAL A 45 -6.48 -15.86 -0.02
C VAL A 45 -7.60 -16.57 -0.76
N ILE A 46 -8.78 -15.97 -0.80
CA ILE A 46 -10.00 -16.52 -1.38
C ILE A 46 -10.39 -15.72 -2.61
N ASP A 47 -10.55 -16.41 -3.74
CA ASP A 47 -11.23 -15.86 -4.90
C ASP A 47 -12.73 -16.14 -4.80
N ALA A 48 -13.50 -15.09 -4.50
CA ALA A 48 -14.95 -15.15 -4.37
C ALA A 48 -15.71 -15.14 -5.72
N SER A 49 -15.01 -14.96 -6.85
CA SER A 49 -15.63 -15.03 -8.18
C SER A 49 -15.90 -16.48 -8.62
N ASP A 50 -15.11 -17.44 -8.13
CA ASP A 50 -15.38 -18.86 -8.28
C ASP A 50 -16.36 -19.33 -7.21
N LYS A 51 -17.44 -20.03 -7.61
CA LYS A 51 -18.46 -20.57 -6.68
C LYS A 51 -17.89 -21.49 -5.61
N ARG A 52 -16.70 -22.05 -5.81
CA ARG A 52 -16.01 -22.94 -4.87
C ARG A 52 -15.18 -22.16 -3.84
N MET A 53 -15.09 -20.83 -3.94
CA MET A 53 -14.28 -19.98 -3.06
C MET A 53 -12.82 -20.47 -3.02
N ILE A 54 -12.20 -20.57 -4.20
CA ILE A 54 -10.92 -21.27 -4.37
C ILE A 54 -9.77 -20.50 -3.75
N THR A 55 -8.69 -21.22 -3.51
CA THR A 55 -7.37 -20.65 -3.27
C THR A 55 -6.41 -21.27 -4.25
N THR A 56 -5.49 -20.46 -4.74
CA THR A 56 -4.44 -20.89 -5.65
C THR A 56 -3.09 -20.60 -5.02
N SER A 57 -2.06 -21.36 -5.42
CA SER A 57 -0.68 -21.04 -5.07
C SER A 57 -0.26 -19.68 -5.61
N GLU A 58 -0.82 -19.27 -6.75
CA GLU A 58 -0.63 -17.94 -7.34
C GLU A 58 -1.12 -16.83 -6.40
N GLY A 59 -2.38 -16.88 -5.96
CA GLY A 59 -2.93 -15.86 -5.05
C GLY A 59 -2.19 -15.79 -3.72
N GLN A 60 -1.74 -16.93 -3.20
CA GLN A 60 -0.89 -16.98 -2.00
C GLN A 60 0.49 -16.38 -2.23
N SER A 61 1.11 -16.65 -3.38
CA SER A 61 2.43 -16.10 -3.71
C SER A 61 2.41 -14.58 -3.92
N TYR A 62 1.26 -14.00 -4.29
CA TYR A 62 1.09 -12.54 -4.39
C TYR A 62 0.81 -11.87 -3.04
N ALA A 63 0.30 -12.62 -2.07
CA ALA A 63 0.04 -12.13 -0.73
C ALA A 63 1.29 -12.17 0.18
N LEU A 64 2.27 -13.01 -0.15
CA LEU A 64 3.62 -13.01 0.45
C LEU A 64 4.44 -11.82 -0.06
#